data_AF-A0A950XMN8-F1
#
_entry.id   AF-A0A950XMN8-F1
#
_cell.length_a   1.000
_cell.length_b   1.000
_cell.length_c   1.000
_cell.angle_alpha   90.00
_cell.angle_beta   90.00
_cell.angle_gamma   90.00
#
_symmetry.space_group_name_H-M   'P 1'
#
loop_
_entity.id
_entity.type
_entity.pdbx_description
1 polymer ?
#
loop_
_entity_poly.entity_id
_entity_poly.type
_entity_poly.pdbx_seq_one_letter_code
_entity_poly.pdbx_strand_id
1 'polypeptide(L)'
;MIVNVSSMGGRLGIIHEAAYCASKFALCGWSESMAVDLAGTGVSVKLIEPGPVDTEIWNQPDNEPPLYDGPKVPADDVAQGIIAALGSDSFEHYLPDLKAVVDGKNADLDAYIAGAAAMARR
;
A
#
# COMPACT_ATOMS: atom_id res chain seq x y z
N MET A 1 17.05 -4.18 11.14
CA MET A 1 16.05 -3.45 10.34
C MET A 1 14.80 -4.30 10.24
N ILE A 2 13.64 -3.68 10.27
CA ILE A 2 12.32 -4.29 10.07
C ILE A 2 11.72 -3.66 8.82
N VAL A 3 11.17 -4.49 7.94
CA VAL A 3 10.46 -4.03 6.73
C VAL A 3 9.06 -4.60 6.76
N ASN A 4 8.07 -3.72 6.84
CA ASN A 4 6.66 -4.09 6.79
C ASN A 4 6.12 -3.86 5.39
N VAL A 5 5.59 -4.93 4.78
CA VAL A 5 4.92 -4.86 3.47
C VAL A 5 3.43 -4.68 3.68
N SER A 6 2.98 -3.43 3.52
CA SER A 6 1.59 -3.02 3.58
C SER A 6 0.93 -3.18 2.20
N SER A 7 0.38 -2.12 1.62
CA SER A 7 -0.41 -2.08 0.38
C SER A 7 -0.89 -0.66 0.12
N MET A 8 -1.14 -0.27 -1.13
CA MET A 8 -1.96 0.91 -1.42
C MET A 8 -3.30 0.93 -0.67
N GLY A 9 -3.85 -0.24 -0.32
CA GLY A 9 -5.01 -0.38 0.57
C GLY A 9 -4.80 0.11 2.02
N GLY A 10 -3.56 0.38 2.45
CA GLY A 10 -3.20 1.02 3.71
C GLY A 10 -3.20 2.56 3.66
N ARG A 11 -3.34 3.13 2.46
CA ARG A 11 -3.47 4.57 2.22
C ARG A 11 -4.77 4.95 1.51
N LEU A 12 -5.36 4.03 0.75
CA LEU A 12 -6.58 4.22 -0.03
C LEU A 12 -7.66 3.24 0.45
N GLY A 13 -8.88 3.74 0.66
CA GLY A 13 -10.03 2.87 0.91
C GLY A 13 -10.50 2.24 -0.39
N ILE A 14 -10.38 0.91 -0.51
CA ILE A 14 -10.75 0.14 -1.70
C ILE A 14 -12.12 -0.50 -1.45
N ILE A 15 -13.02 -0.34 -2.41
CA ILE A 15 -14.36 -0.94 -2.32
C ILE A 15 -14.26 -2.47 -2.29
N HIS A 16 -15.16 -3.12 -1.55
CA HIS A 16 -15.18 -4.57 -1.30
C HIS A 16 -13.99 -5.15 -0.51
N GLU A 17 -13.00 -4.33 -0.17
CA GLU A 17 -11.80 -4.74 0.55
C GLU A 17 -11.68 -4.13 1.97
N ALA A 18 -12.81 -3.74 2.60
CA ALA A 18 -12.79 -2.96 3.84
C ALA A 18 -11.96 -3.59 4.98
N ALA A 19 -12.07 -4.91 5.19
CA ALA A 19 -11.28 -5.61 6.20
C ALA A 19 -9.78 -5.63 5.86
N TYR A 20 -9.45 -5.83 4.58
CA TYR A 20 -8.08 -5.77 4.09
C TYR A 20 -7.50 -4.36 4.28
N CYS A 21 -8.19 -3.32 3.82
CA CYS A 21 -7.81 -1.93 4.03
C CYS A 21 -7.61 -1.64 5.52
N ALA A 22 -8.55 -1.98 6.39
CA ALA A 22 -8.41 -1.77 7.83
C ALA A 22 -7.13 -2.41 8.40
N SER A 23 -6.80 -3.64 7.99
CA SER A 23 -5.57 -4.33 8.41
C SER A 23 -4.31 -3.61 7.93
N LYS A 24 -4.32 -3.08 6.70
CA LYS A 24 -3.17 -2.39 6.11
C LYS A 24 -2.98 -0.99 6.67
N PHE A 25 -4.05 -0.23 6.89
CA PHE A 25 -3.99 1.04 7.64
C PHE A 25 -3.46 0.84 9.06
N ALA A 26 -3.87 -0.24 9.75
CA ALA A 26 -3.35 -0.57 11.06
C ALA A 26 -1.85 -0.89 11.02
N LEU A 27 -1.39 -1.61 9.99
CA LEU A 27 0.05 -1.88 9.78
C LEU A 27 0.85 -0.59 9.53
N CYS A 28 0.30 0.39 8.80
CA CYS A 28 0.96 1.70 8.62
C CYS A 28 1.15 2.40 9.98
N GLY A 29 0.06 2.58 10.75
CA GLY A 29 0.13 3.24 12.05
C GLY A 29 1.00 2.48 13.07
N TRP A 30 0.97 1.16 13.04
CA TRP A 30 1.84 0.33 13.88
C TRP A 30 3.32 0.49 13.50
N SER A 31 3.63 0.57 12.20
CA SER A 31 5.00 0.78 11.71
C SER A 31 5.52 2.16 12.10
N GLU A 32 4.67 3.19 12.05
CA GLU A 32 5.00 4.55 12.49
C GLU A 32 5.32 4.57 14.01
N SER A 33 4.47 3.95 14.84
CA SER A 33 4.73 3.82 16.28
C SER A 33 6.04 3.07 16.56
N MET A 34 6.25 1.94 15.87
CA MET A 34 7.45 1.13 16.04
C MET A 34 8.73 1.88 15.65
N ALA A 35 8.68 2.72 14.61
CA ALA A 35 9.82 3.54 14.21
C ALA A 35 10.20 4.56 15.29
N VAL A 36 9.21 5.14 15.98
CA VAL A 36 9.43 6.04 17.12
C VAL A 36 9.97 5.28 18.33
N ASP A 37 9.35 4.14 18.69
CA ASP A 37 9.75 3.34 19.85
C ASP A 37 11.17 2.77 19.73
N LEU A 38 11.62 2.48 18.51
CA LEU A 38 12.95 1.95 18.23
C LEU A 38 13.99 3.03 17.93
N ALA A 39 13.63 4.32 17.97
CA ALA A 39 14.56 5.41 17.71
C ALA A 39 15.78 5.34 18.67
N GLY A 40 16.99 5.40 18.10
CA GLY A 40 18.24 5.32 18.86
C GLY A 40 18.70 3.91 19.25
N THR A 41 17.90 2.86 19.00
CA THR A 41 18.29 1.47 19.30
C THR A 41 19.21 0.82 18.25
N GLY A 42 19.37 1.48 17.09
CA GLY A 42 20.04 0.89 15.91
C GLY A 42 19.13 0.02 15.05
N VAL A 43 17.86 -0.19 15.43
CA VAL A 43 16.86 -0.88 14.59
C VAL A 43 16.03 0.15 13.84
N SER A 44 16.17 0.18 12.50
CA SER A 44 15.32 0.98 11.62
C SER A 44 14.08 0.21 11.17
N VAL A 45 13.00 0.94 10.87
CA VAL A 45 11.74 0.42 10.32
C VAL A 45 11.51 1.04 8.94
N LYS A 46 11.07 0.24 7.97
CA LYS A 46 10.62 0.67 6.64
C LYS A 46 9.21 0.18 6.38
N LEU A 47 8.41 1.02 5.71
CA LEU A 47 7.06 0.71 5.29
C LEU A 47 7.01 0.69 3.76
N ILE A 48 6.54 -0.42 3.20
CA ILE A 48 6.40 -0.61 1.76
C ILE A 48 4.91 -0.63 1.44
N GLU A 49 4.49 0.15 0.46
CA GLU A 49 3.11 0.24 -0.03
C GLU A 49 3.05 -0.23 -1.49
N PRO A 50 2.96 -1.56 -1.75
CA PRO A 50 2.80 -2.06 -3.11
C PRO A 50 1.44 -1.66 -3.69
N GLY A 51 1.44 -1.29 -4.97
CA GLY A 51 0.24 -1.21 -5.79
C GLY A 51 -0.19 -2.60 -6.30
N PRO A 52 -0.86 -2.67 -7.46
CA PRO A 52 -1.18 -3.95 -8.08
C PRO A 52 0.08 -4.68 -8.55
N VAL A 53 0.37 -5.84 -7.95
CA VAL A 53 1.56 -6.64 -8.28
C VAL A 53 1.16 -7.91 -9.04
N ASP A 54 1.85 -8.23 -10.13
CA ASP A 54 1.59 -9.42 -10.94
C ASP A 54 2.04 -10.68 -10.18
N THR A 55 1.08 -11.30 -9.50
CA THR A 55 1.24 -12.50 -8.66
C THR A 55 -0.01 -13.37 -8.82
N GLU A 56 0.02 -14.56 -8.24
CA GLU A 56 -1.08 -15.51 -8.30
C GLU A 56 -2.33 -15.04 -7.53
N ILE A 57 -2.24 -13.96 -6.74
CA ILE A 57 -3.36 -13.45 -5.91
C ILE A 57 -4.62 -13.13 -6.72
N TRP A 58 -4.47 -12.76 -7.99
CA TRP A 58 -5.58 -12.38 -8.87
C TRP A 58 -6.40 -13.58 -9.35
N ASN A 59 -5.85 -14.80 -9.28
CA ASN A 59 -6.41 -16.00 -9.91
C ASN A 59 -6.52 -17.19 -8.95
N GLN A 60 -6.61 -16.94 -7.64
CA GLN A 60 -6.80 -18.00 -6.65
C GLN A 60 -8.21 -18.60 -6.73
N PRO A 61 -8.36 -19.91 -6.49
CA PRO A 61 -9.67 -20.51 -6.28
C PRO A 61 -10.44 -19.79 -5.16
N ASP A 62 -11.75 -19.68 -5.31
CA ASP A 62 -12.68 -19.05 -4.35
C ASP A 62 -12.56 -17.52 -4.17
N ASN A 63 -11.65 -16.86 -4.87
CA ASN A 63 -11.64 -15.39 -4.92
C ASN A 63 -12.84 -14.88 -5.72
N GLU A 64 -13.41 -13.77 -5.25
CA GLU A 64 -14.29 -12.96 -6.10
C GLU A 64 -13.51 -12.44 -7.31
N PRO A 65 -14.17 -12.23 -8.47
CA PRO A 65 -13.51 -11.63 -9.63
C PRO A 65 -12.84 -10.30 -9.24
N PRO A 66 -11.57 -10.08 -9.62
CA PRO A 66 -10.88 -8.87 -9.23
C PRO A 66 -11.53 -7.65 -9.87
N LEU A 67 -11.77 -6.61 -9.07
CA LEU A 67 -12.28 -5.33 -9.56
C LEU A 67 -11.22 -4.56 -10.36
N TYR A 68 -9.95 -4.90 -10.16
CA TYR A 68 -8.83 -4.28 -10.84
C TYR A 68 -8.36 -5.11 -12.04
N ASP A 69 -8.58 -4.59 -13.25
CA ASP A 69 -8.14 -5.19 -14.51
C ASP A 69 -6.95 -4.44 -15.15
N GLY A 70 -6.46 -3.38 -14.50
CA GLY A 70 -5.38 -2.55 -15.01
C GLY A 70 -3.98 -3.18 -14.96
N PRO A 71 -2.94 -2.40 -15.35
CA PRO A 71 -1.55 -2.83 -15.37
C PRO A 71 -1.04 -3.25 -14.00
N LYS A 72 -0.34 -4.39 -13.95
CA LYS A 72 0.27 -4.91 -12.72
C LYS A 72 1.78 -4.79 -12.83
N VAL A 73 2.43 -4.42 -11.73
CA VAL A 73 3.89 -4.35 -11.66
C VAL A 73 4.46 -5.76 -11.46
N PRO A 74 5.50 -6.17 -12.20
CA PRO A 74 6.14 -7.46 -11.98
C PRO A 74 6.60 -7.66 -10.53
N ALA A 75 6.44 -8.87 -9.99
CA ALA A 75 6.87 -9.17 -8.62
C ALA A 75 8.37 -8.91 -8.40
N ASP A 76 9.20 -9.19 -9.41
CA ASP A 76 10.65 -8.93 -9.37
C ASP A 76 10.96 -7.44 -9.23
N ASP A 77 10.20 -6.56 -9.89
CA ASP A 77 10.38 -5.10 -9.79
C ASP A 77 10.02 -4.60 -8.39
N VAL A 78 8.96 -5.15 -7.78
CA VAL A 78 8.60 -4.86 -6.39
C VAL A 78 9.66 -5.37 -5.44
N ALA A 79 10.19 -6.57 -5.65
CA ALA A 79 11.28 -7.13 -4.85
C ALA A 79 12.56 -6.27 -4.93
N GLN A 80 12.93 -5.81 -6.12
CA GLN A 80 14.03 -4.86 -6.34
C GLN A 80 13.78 -3.54 -5.61
N GLY A 81 12.55 -3.01 -5.66
CA GLY A 81 12.16 -1.81 -4.93
C GLY A 81 12.29 -1.97 -3.41
N ILE A 82 11.90 -3.13 -2.86
CA ILE A 82 12.08 -3.45 -1.44
C ILE A 82 13.57 -3.48 -1.08
N ILE A 83 14.40 -4.12 -1.90
CA ILE A 83 15.86 -4.15 -1.70
C ILE A 83 16.45 -2.73 -1.72
N ALA A 84 16.02 -1.90 -2.65
CA ALA A 84 16.45 -0.49 -2.74
C ALA A 84 16.03 0.30 -1.49
N ALA A 85 14.83 0.07 -0.96
CA ALA A 85 14.34 0.74 0.25
C ALA A 85 15.21 0.46 1.49
N LEU A 86 15.89 -0.69 1.56
CA LEU A 86 16.83 -1.01 2.65
C LEU A 86 17.99 0.00 2.73
N GLY A 87 18.44 0.53 1.59
CA GLY A 87 19.54 1.50 1.53
C GLY A 87 19.11 2.97 1.61
N SER A 88 17.80 3.23 1.64
CA SER A 88 17.24 4.59 1.64
C SER A 88 17.11 5.18 3.04
N ASP A 89 17.08 6.52 3.13
CA ASP A 89 16.74 7.23 4.37
C ASP A 89 15.22 7.35 4.61
N SER A 90 14.40 7.27 3.56
CA SER A 90 12.95 7.40 3.64
C SER A 90 12.30 6.26 4.41
N PHE A 91 11.30 6.57 5.25
CA PHE A 91 10.53 5.57 5.99
C PHE A 91 9.56 4.79 5.09
N GLU A 92 8.83 5.48 4.22
CA GLU A 92 7.74 4.93 3.40
C GLU A 92 8.11 4.91 1.92
N HIS A 93 7.75 3.83 1.23
CA HIS A 93 8.07 3.58 -0.19
C HIS A 93 6.86 3.05 -0.94
N TYR A 94 6.54 3.66 -2.08
CA TYR A 94 5.44 3.26 -2.96
C TYR A 94 5.98 2.50 -4.17
N LEU A 95 5.45 1.30 -4.44
CA LEU A 95 5.92 0.44 -5.54
C LEU A 95 4.72 -0.06 -6.37
N PRO A 96 4.35 0.58 -7.50
CA PRO A 96 5.03 1.70 -8.15
C PRO A 96 4.81 3.03 -7.40
N ASP A 97 5.51 4.09 -7.80
CA ASP A 97 5.33 5.40 -7.16
C ASP A 97 3.92 5.96 -7.43
N LEU A 98 3.07 5.84 -6.42
CA LEU A 98 1.69 6.30 -6.40
C LEU A 98 1.49 7.41 -5.36
N LYS A 99 2.57 8.06 -4.91
CA LYS A 99 2.50 9.08 -3.87
C LYS A 99 1.55 10.22 -4.26
N ALA A 100 1.56 10.64 -5.52
CA ALA A 100 0.66 11.69 -6.02
C ALA A 100 -0.84 11.34 -5.87
N VAL A 101 -1.20 10.05 -5.95
CA VAL A 101 -2.58 9.59 -5.73
C VAL A 101 -2.97 9.72 -4.27
N VAL A 102 -2.06 9.33 -3.37
CA VAL A 102 -2.26 9.45 -1.91
C VAL A 102 -2.34 10.93 -1.50
N ASP A 103 -1.45 11.77 -2.02
CA ASP A 103 -1.45 13.20 -1.77
C ASP A 103 -2.74 13.85 -2.28
N GLY A 104 -3.22 13.47 -3.47
CA GLY A 104 -4.50 13.92 -4.00
C GLY A 104 -5.69 13.54 -3.12
N LYS A 105 -5.73 12.28 -2.65
CA LYS A 105 -6.74 11.82 -1.67
C LYS A 105 -6.68 12.63 -0.37
N ASN A 106 -5.48 12.89 0.15
CA ASN A 106 -5.30 13.63 1.40
C ASN A 106 -5.62 15.12 1.26
N ALA A 107 -5.50 15.69 0.06
CA ALA A 107 -5.84 17.08 -0.21
C ALA A 107 -7.36 17.33 -0.21
N ASP A 108 -8.15 16.37 -0.69
CA ASP A 108 -9.62 16.44 -0.69
C ASP A 108 -10.23 15.03 -0.59
N LEU A 109 -10.44 14.59 0.66
CA LEU A 109 -10.95 13.25 0.93
C LEU A 109 -12.42 13.09 0.52
N ASP A 110 -13.24 14.13 0.66
CA ASP A 110 -14.65 14.08 0.30
C ASP A 110 -14.84 13.94 -1.21
N ALA A 111 -14.08 14.70 -2.01
CA ALA A 111 -14.07 14.56 -3.46
C ALA A 111 -13.55 13.19 -3.90
N TYR A 112 -12.51 12.68 -3.24
CA TYR A 112 -12.01 11.33 -3.52
C TYR A 112 -13.08 10.26 -3.27
N ILE A 113 -13.74 10.29 -2.11
CA ILE A 113 -14.80 9.33 -1.76
C ILE A 113 -15.96 9.43 -2.75
N ALA A 114 -16.40 10.63 -3.09
CA ALA A 114 -17.46 10.85 -4.08
C ALA A 114 -17.09 10.28 -5.45
N GLY A 115 -15.85 10.51 -5.91
CA GLY A 115 -15.33 9.97 -7.16
C GLY A 115 -15.25 8.44 -7.16
N ALA A 116 -14.71 7.84 -6.10
CA ALA A 116 -14.61 6.39 -5.94
C ALA A 116 -16.01 5.74 -5.93
N ALA A 117 -16.97 6.32 -5.19
CA ALA A 117 -18.34 5.84 -5.14
C ALA A 117 -19.05 5.92 -6.50
N ALA A 118 -18.76 6.95 -7.31
CA ALA A 118 -19.34 7.08 -8.65
C ALA A 118 -18.77 6.06 -9.64
N MET A 119 -17.49 5.69 -9.52
CA MET A 119 -16.85 4.67 -10.35
C MET A 119 -17.39 3.26 -10.03
N ALA A 120 -17.64 2.97 -8.75
CA ALA A 120 -18.15 1.69 -8.28
C ALA A 120 -19.61 1.37 -8.67
N ARG A 121 -20.39 2.36 -9.12
CA ARG A 121 -21.80 2.19 -9.52
C ARG A 121 -21.98 1.91 -11.02
N ARG A 122 -20.88 1.77 -11.76
CA ARG A 122 -20.86 1.45 -13.19
C ARG A 122 -20.62 -0.03 -13.40
#